data_AF-A0A432SBR7-F1
#
_entry.id   AF-A0A432SBR7-F1
#
_cell.length_a   1.000
_cell.length_b   1.000
_cell.length_c   1.000
_cell.angle_alpha   90.00
_cell.angle_beta   90.00
_cell.angle_gamma   90.00
#
_symmetry.space_group_name_H-M   'P 1'
#
loop_
_entity.id
_entity.type
_entity.pdbx_description
1 polymer ?
#
loop_
_entity_poly.entity_id
_entity_poly.type
_entity_poly.pdbx_seq_one_letter_code
_entity_poly.pdbx_strand_id
1 'polypeptide(L)'
;MNLNKSYSTNIIALALIGLSFVFLDLHNSLLFTGLFALSGALTNQLAIHMLFEKVPLLYGSGVIPLRFEAFKASIKNLMMSEFFTKEQLDSFFAKEEQKINLEPIIEETDFSPAFDALSKTVMESSFGGMLGMFGGESALENLREPFSSKMRTAVIKIVNSDAFNDTMQKHLQNSSLNDDMINSIESVIDLRLNELSPELVKEMVQKLIKEHLDWLVVWGGVFGGLIGLISSFVI
;
A
#
# COMPACT_ATOMS: atom_id res chain seq x y z
N MET A 1 -8.29 5.75 32.03
CA MET A 1 -8.26 7.22 31.89
C MET A 1 -6.81 7.65 32.08
N ASN A 2 -6.01 7.57 31.01
CA ASN A 2 -4.58 7.91 31.11
C ASN A 2 -4.46 9.42 31.25
N LEU A 3 -4.04 9.89 32.43
CA LEU A 3 -3.67 11.29 32.63
C LEU A 3 -2.69 11.70 31.53
N ASN A 4 -3.08 12.64 30.69
CA ASN A 4 -2.23 13.12 29.61
C ASN A 4 -0.96 13.69 30.26
N LYS A 5 0.22 13.16 29.91
CA LYS A 5 1.50 13.51 30.55
C LYS A 5 1.80 15.01 30.50
N SER A 6 1.27 15.70 29.49
CA SER A 6 1.32 17.16 29.36
C SER A 6 0.57 17.91 30.49
N TYR A 7 -0.58 17.39 30.97
CA TYR A 7 -1.35 18.05 32.02
C TYR A 7 -0.65 17.99 33.38
N SER A 8 0.07 16.90 33.68
CA SER A 8 0.80 16.81 34.95
C SER A 8 1.94 17.84 35.02
N THR A 9 2.66 18.07 33.93
CA THR A 9 3.72 19.10 33.85
C THR A 9 3.15 20.50 34.09
N ASN A 10 2.02 20.84 33.48
CA ASN A 10 1.36 22.14 33.68
C ASN A 10 0.88 22.31 35.14
N ILE A 11 0.30 21.27 35.74
CA ILE A 11 -0.13 21.29 37.14
C ILE A 11 1.06 21.47 38.09
N ILE A 12 2.17 20.77 37.84
CA ILE A 12 3.39 20.90 38.65
C ILE A 12 3.96 22.31 38.53
N ALA A 13 4.03 22.88 37.33
CA ALA A 13 4.51 24.23 37.12
C ALA A 13 3.63 25.27 37.83
N LEU A 14 2.30 25.14 37.74
CA LEU A 14 1.36 26.00 38.47
C LEU A 14 1.47 25.83 39.98
N ALA A 15 1.70 24.61 40.48
CA ALA A 15 1.93 24.36 41.90
C ALA A 15 3.21 25.06 42.39
N LEU A 16 4.30 25.02 41.63
CA LEU A 16 5.54 25.75 41.95
C LEU A 16 5.31 27.26 42.02
N ILE A 17 4.54 27.83 41.08
CA ILE A 17 4.14 29.24 41.12
C ILE A 17 3.32 29.52 42.40
N GLY A 18 2.32 28.70 42.72
CA GLY A 18 1.51 28.88 43.92
C GLY A 18 2.32 28.79 45.22
N LEU A 19 3.24 27.82 45.30
CA LEU A 19 4.13 27.64 46.46
C LEU A 19 5.10 28.80 46.64
N SER A 20 5.48 29.49 45.57
CA SER A 20 6.34 30.68 45.66
C SER A 20 5.73 31.80 46.52
N PHE A 21 4.39 31.91 46.57
CA PHE A 21 3.71 32.92 47.39
C PHE A 21 3.52 32.51 48.85
N VAL A 22 3.73 31.22 49.17
CA VAL A 22 3.65 30.68 50.54
C VAL A 22 5.03 30.67 51.20
N PHE A 23 6.06 30.27 50.44
CA PHE A 23 7.44 30.18 50.93
C PHE A 23 8.25 31.40 50.52
N LEU A 24 8.19 32.45 51.35
CA LEU A 24 8.84 33.74 51.10
C LEU A 24 10.37 33.63 50.94
N ASP A 25 11.03 32.72 51.66
CA ASP A 25 12.49 32.53 51.60
C ASP A 25 12.98 31.98 50.25
N LEU A 26 12.12 31.25 49.53
CA LEU A 26 12.41 30.62 48.24
C LEU A 26 11.59 31.25 47.10
N HIS A 27 11.03 32.43 47.33
CA HIS A 27 10.06 33.07 46.43
C HIS A 27 10.59 33.15 44.99
N ASN A 28 11.73 33.81 44.77
CA ASN A 28 12.28 34.02 43.43
C ASN A 28 12.61 32.70 42.72
N SER A 29 13.20 31.74 43.44
CA SER A 29 13.56 30.44 42.86
C SER A 29 12.35 29.64 42.44
N LEU A 30 11.32 29.54 43.29
CA LEU A 30 10.09 28.83 42.98
C LEU A 30 9.29 29.52 41.87
N LEU A 31 9.21 30.85 41.90
CA LEU A 31 8.46 31.64 40.93
C LEU A 31 9.07 31.54 39.53
N PHE A 32 10.38 31.79 39.38
CA PHE A 32 11.04 31.69 38.07
C PHE A 32 11.06 30.26 37.54
N THR A 33 11.33 29.28 38.39
CA THR A 33 11.24 27.85 38.01
C THR A 33 9.84 27.53 37.48
N GLY A 34 8.79 27.92 38.21
CA GLY A 34 7.41 27.66 37.82
C GLY A 34 7.00 28.38 36.54
N LEU A 35 7.34 29.66 36.38
CA LEU A 35 7.00 30.47 35.21
C LEU A 35 7.70 29.96 33.94
N PHE A 36 9.00 29.67 34.00
CA PHE A 36 9.73 29.15 32.85
C PHE A 36 9.32 27.71 32.52
N ALA A 37 9.06 26.86 33.51
CA ALA A 37 8.50 25.53 33.29
C ALA A 37 7.14 25.59 32.60
N LEU A 38 6.24 26.48 33.07
CA LEU A 38 4.93 26.66 32.46
C LEU A 38 5.04 27.20 31.04
N SER A 39 5.89 28.20 30.81
CA SER A 39 6.11 28.77 29.47
C SER A 39 6.65 27.72 28.49
N GLY A 40 7.63 26.92 28.92
CA GLY A 40 8.21 25.85 28.10
C GLY A 40 7.18 24.76 27.75
N ALA A 41 6.40 24.31 28.73
CA ALA A 41 5.35 23.32 28.52
C ALA A 41 4.24 23.86 27.60
N LEU A 42 3.73 25.08 27.83
CA LEU A 42 2.67 25.69 27.03
C LEU A 42 3.11 25.97 25.59
N THR A 43 4.31 26.51 25.39
CA THR A 43 4.85 26.77 24.05
C THR A 43 4.94 25.47 23.26
N ASN A 44 5.35 24.39 23.91
CA ASN A 44 5.47 23.12 23.24
C ASN A 44 4.12 22.44 22.98
N GLN A 45 3.18 22.56 23.91
CA GLN A 45 1.80 22.12 23.70
C GLN A 45 1.17 22.85 22.51
N LEU A 46 1.41 24.16 22.39
CA LEU A 46 0.99 24.96 21.24
C LEU A 46 1.68 24.48 19.96
N ALA A 47 2.99 24.21 19.99
CA ALA A 47 3.74 23.68 18.84
C ALA A 47 3.14 22.36 18.32
N ILE A 48 2.83 21.43 19.22
CA ILE A 48 2.17 20.17 18.88
C ILE A 48 0.79 20.43 18.28
N HIS A 49 -0.01 21.31 18.87
CA HIS A 49 -1.32 21.68 18.33
C HIS A 49 -1.21 22.27 16.92
N MET A 50 -0.25 23.17 16.70
CA MET A 50 0.02 23.81 15.40
C MET A 50 0.49 22.82 14.32
N LEU A 51 1.02 21.65 14.66
CA LEU A 51 1.35 20.65 13.63
C LEU A 51 0.09 20.12 12.94
N PHE A 52 -0.98 19.92 13.71
CA PHE A 52 -2.21 19.26 13.26
C PHE A 52 -3.33 20.24 12.91
N GLU A 53 -3.38 21.39 13.58
CA GLU A 53 -4.46 22.38 13.44
C GLU A 53 -3.92 23.71 12.95
N LYS A 54 -4.72 24.39 12.12
CA LYS A 54 -4.41 25.74 11.65
C LYS A 54 -4.83 26.75 12.71
N VAL A 55 -3.86 27.47 13.25
CA VAL A 55 -4.07 28.48 14.29
C VAL A 55 -4.00 29.87 13.63
N PRO A 56 -5.03 30.72 13.77
CA PRO A 56 -4.98 32.10 13.28
C PRO A 56 -3.75 32.85 13.82
N LEU A 57 -3.15 33.71 13.00
CA LEU A 57 -1.98 34.55 13.33
C LEU A 57 -0.64 33.81 13.54
N LEU A 58 -0.62 32.47 13.59
CA LEU A 58 0.61 31.69 13.73
C LEU A 58 1.01 31.08 12.39
N TYR A 59 2.04 31.67 11.76
CA TYR A 59 2.65 31.15 10.54
C TYR A 59 3.24 29.75 10.78
N GLY A 60 3.04 28.85 9.81
CA GLY A 60 3.49 27.47 9.93
C GLY A 60 2.58 26.57 10.76
N SER A 61 1.35 26.99 11.06
CA SER A 61 0.33 26.11 11.64
C SER A 61 -0.39 25.26 10.57
N GLY A 62 -0.89 24.09 10.96
CA GLY A 62 -1.52 23.09 10.09
C GLY A 62 -0.54 22.39 9.13
N VAL A 63 0.74 22.19 9.50
CA VAL A 63 1.75 21.65 8.57
C VAL A 63 1.36 20.30 7.98
N ILE A 64 0.79 19.39 8.80
CA ILE A 64 0.40 18.05 8.36
C ILE A 64 -0.69 18.09 7.28
N PRO A 65 -1.86 18.72 7.51
CA PRO A 65 -2.88 18.82 6.45
C PRO A 65 -2.42 19.65 5.25
N LEU A 66 -1.56 20.67 5.45
CA LEU A 66 -1.01 21.47 4.34
C LEU A 66 -0.07 20.68 3.42
N ARG A 67 0.57 19.62 3.92
CA ARG A 67 1.47 18.75 3.15
C ARG A 67 0.80 17.46 2.67
N PHE A 68 -0.54 17.42 2.65
CA PHE A 68 -1.30 16.24 2.24
C PHE A 68 -0.91 15.70 0.86
N GLU A 69 -0.72 16.56 -0.14
CA GLU A 69 -0.30 16.14 -1.48
C GLU A 69 1.10 15.49 -1.49
N ALA A 70 2.03 16.05 -0.69
CA ALA A 70 3.35 15.45 -0.54
C ALA A 70 3.27 14.09 0.13
N PHE A 71 2.39 13.92 1.13
CA PHE A 71 2.14 12.62 1.76
C PHE A 71 1.61 11.58 0.75
N LYS A 72 0.60 11.93 -0.07
CA LYS A 72 0.10 11.04 -1.12
C LYS A 72 1.20 10.62 -2.08
N ALA A 73 2.01 11.57 -2.54
CA ALA A 73 3.13 11.31 -3.44
C ALA A 73 4.18 10.39 -2.79
N SER A 74 4.51 10.59 -1.51
CA SER A 74 5.44 9.73 -0.79
C SER A 74 4.91 8.30 -0.61
N ILE A 75 3.62 8.13 -0.31
CA ILE A 75 3.00 6.80 -0.20
C ILE A 75 3.02 6.10 -1.57
N LYS A 76 2.64 6.81 -2.64
CA LYS A 76 2.70 6.27 -4.00
C LYS A 76 4.10 5.78 -4.33
N ASN A 77 5.11 6.63 -4.10
CA ASN A 77 6.50 6.30 -4.37
C ASN A 77 6.91 5.04 -3.60
N LEU A 78 6.68 5.01 -2.29
CA LEU A 78 6.98 3.86 -1.44
C LEU A 78 6.31 2.56 -1.94
N MET A 79 5.04 2.64 -2.37
CA MET A 79 4.34 1.48 -2.92
C MET A 79 4.97 0.98 -4.21
N MET A 80 5.25 1.89 -5.16
CA MET A 80 5.82 1.52 -6.46
C MET A 80 7.29 1.10 -6.37
N SER A 81 8.08 1.72 -5.49
CA SER A 81 9.52 1.45 -5.36
C SER A 81 9.84 0.26 -4.49
N GLU A 82 9.02 -0.05 -3.48
CA GLU A 82 9.32 -1.12 -2.51
C GLU A 82 8.45 -2.37 -2.67
N PHE A 83 7.23 -2.24 -3.20
CA PHE A 83 6.25 -3.35 -3.21
C PHE A 83 5.81 -3.81 -4.60
N PHE A 84 5.94 -2.96 -5.63
CA PHE A 84 5.54 -3.28 -7.00
C PHE A 84 6.65 -3.03 -8.00
N THR A 85 7.85 -3.51 -7.68
CA THR A 85 8.98 -3.44 -8.63
C THR A 85 8.87 -4.49 -9.72
N LYS A 86 9.56 -4.27 -10.84
CA LYS A 86 9.62 -5.24 -11.94
C LYS A 86 10.11 -6.60 -11.47
N GLU A 87 11.15 -6.62 -10.65
CA GLU A 87 11.77 -7.84 -10.11
C GLU A 87 10.81 -8.63 -9.21
N GLN A 88 9.99 -7.93 -8.41
CA GLN A 88 9.00 -8.58 -7.56
C GLN A 88 7.88 -9.21 -8.39
N LEU A 89 7.45 -8.55 -9.47
CA LEU A 89 6.45 -9.08 -10.38
C LEU A 89 6.98 -10.27 -11.20
N ASP A 90 8.22 -10.20 -11.67
CA ASP A 90 8.90 -11.32 -12.33
C ASP A 90 8.96 -12.55 -11.41
N SER A 91 9.33 -12.33 -10.15
CA SER A 91 9.35 -13.37 -9.12
C SER A 91 7.96 -13.95 -8.82
N PHE A 92 6.93 -13.09 -8.82
CA PHE A 92 5.55 -13.51 -8.64
C PHE A 92 5.07 -14.41 -9.78
N PHE A 93 5.26 -14.01 -11.05
CA PHE A 93 4.86 -14.81 -12.20
C PHE A 93 5.58 -16.15 -12.27
N ALA A 94 6.89 -16.17 -12.00
CA ALA A 94 7.66 -17.41 -11.95
C ALA A 94 7.13 -18.41 -10.90
N LYS A 95 6.51 -17.91 -9.82
CA LYS A 95 5.93 -18.73 -8.75
C LYS A 95 4.50 -19.19 -9.05
N GLU A 96 3.66 -18.33 -9.62
CA GLU A 96 2.26 -18.66 -9.92
C GLU A 96 2.11 -19.55 -11.16
N GLU A 97 3.05 -19.48 -12.12
CA GLU A 97 3.05 -20.34 -13.32
C GLU A 97 3.07 -21.83 -12.97
N GLN A 98 3.78 -22.22 -11.91
CA GLN A 98 3.80 -23.62 -11.42
C GLN A 98 2.43 -24.15 -10.97
N LYS A 99 1.41 -23.28 -10.88
CA LYS A 99 0.07 -23.61 -10.39
C LYS A 99 -1.01 -23.51 -11.46
N ILE A 100 -0.71 -23.04 -12.67
CA ILE A 100 -1.71 -22.86 -13.72
C ILE A 100 -2.03 -24.23 -14.34
N ASN A 101 -3.16 -24.82 -13.93
CA ASN A 101 -3.70 -26.00 -14.60
C ASN A 101 -4.68 -25.58 -15.71
N LEU A 102 -4.30 -25.80 -16.97
CA LEU A 102 -5.13 -25.50 -18.14
C LEU A 102 -6.07 -26.64 -18.54
N GLU A 103 -5.93 -27.82 -17.94
CA GLU A 103 -6.76 -29.00 -18.25
C GLU A 103 -8.26 -28.73 -18.19
N PRO A 104 -8.82 -28.06 -17.14
CA PRO A 104 -10.26 -27.86 -17.05
C PRO A 104 -10.82 -27.04 -18.22
N ILE A 105 -10.08 -26.03 -18.66
CA ILE A 105 -10.48 -25.16 -19.78
C ILE A 105 -10.47 -25.95 -21.09
N ILE A 106 -9.48 -26.83 -21.28
CA ILE A 106 -9.37 -27.68 -22.47
C ILE A 106 -10.44 -28.77 -22.48
N GLU A 107 -10.83 -29.28 -21.31
CA GLU A 107 -11.91 -30.26 -21.20
C GLU A 107 -13.25 -29.68 -21.67
N GLU A 108 -13.54 -28.44 -21.28
CA GLU A 108 -14.75 -27.70 -21.66
C GLU A 108 -14.70 -27.10 -23.08
N THR A 109 -13.54 -27.13 -23.75
CA THR A 109 -13.39 -26.57 -25.10
C THR A 109 -14.09 -27.44 -26.16
N ASP A 110 -14.85 -26.79 -27.04
CA ASP A 110 -15.45 -27.41 -28.22
C ASP A 110 -14.45 -27.54 -29.37
N PHE A 111 -14.16 -28.78 -29.77
CA PHE A 111 -13.25 -29.10 -30.88
C PHE A 111 -13.96 -29.34 -32.21
N SER A 112 -15.29 -29.18 -32.26
CA SER A 112 -16.08 -29.33 -33.49
C SER A 112 -15.57 -28.47 -34.66
N PRO A 113 -15.18 -27.20 -34.48
CA PRO A 113 -14.66 -26.39 -35.58
C PRO A 113 -13.36 -26.94 -36.18
N ALA A 114 -12.49 -27.54 -35.37
CA ALA A 114 -11.26 -28.16 -35.85
C ALA A 114 -11.55 -29.43 -36.66
N PHE A 115 -12.56 -30.21 -36.24
CA PHE A 115 -13.03 -31.36 -37.00
C PHE A 115 -13.64 -30.94 -38.33
N ASP A 116 -14.49 -29.92 -38.35
CA ASP A 116 -15.14 -29.42 -39.57
C ASP A 116 -14.10 -28.95 -40.60
N ALA A 117 -13.09 -28.21 -40.14
CA ALA A 117 -11.98 -27.76 -40.98
C ALA A 117 -11.18 -28.95 -41.56
N LEU A 118 -10.90 -29.97 -40.74
CA LEU A 118 -10.21 -31.18 -41.20
C LEU A 118 -11.07 -31.96 -42.20
N SER A 119 -12.34 -32.21 -41.89
CA SER A 119 -13.28 -32.93 -42.75
C SER A 119 -13.38 -32.28 -44.11
N LYS A 120 -13.58 -30.96 -44.14
CA LYS A 120 -13.61 -30.17 -45.37
C LYS A 120 -12.31 -30.30 -46.17
N THR A 121 -11.15 -30.17 -45.51
CA THR A 121 -9.84 -30.30 -46.16
C THR A 121 -9.64 -31.70 -46.76
N VAL A 122 -10.08 -32.75 -46.07
CA VAL A 122 -10.02 -34.13 -46.56
C VAL A 122 -10.93 -34.31 -47.79
N MET A 123 -12.15 -33.77 -47.73
CA MET A 123 -13.11 -33.83 -48.84
C MET A 123 -12.65 -33.05 -50.08
N GLU A 124 -11.92 -31.95 -49.90
CA GLU A 124 -11.33 -31.16 -50.99
C GLU A 124 -10.04 -31.79 -51.56
N SER A 125 -9.44 -32.75 -50.85
CA SER A 125 -8.21 -33.43 -51.26
C SER A 125 -8.47 -34.60 -52.23
N SER A 126 -7.39 -35.18 -52.77
CA SER A 126 -7.44 -36.42 -53.58
C SER A 126 -8.07 -37.61 -52.85
N PHE A 127 -8.10 -37.59 -51.51
CA PHE A 127 -8.79 -38.60 -50.70
C PHE A 127 -10.32 -38.42 -50.69
N GLY A 128 -10.82 -37.20 -50.84
CA GLY A 128 -12.26 -36.91 -50.88
C GLY A 128 -12.96 -37.61 -52.04
N GLY A 129 -12.31 -37.64 -53.21
CA GLY A 129 -12.81 -38.36 -54.38
C GLY A 129 -12.95 -39.88 -54.17
N MET A 130 -12.06 -40.49 -53.38
CA MET A 130 -12.17 -41.90 -52.98
C MET A 130 -13.23 -42.12 -51.90
N LEU A 131 -13.33 -41.19 -50.93
CA LEU A 131 -14.34 -41.23 -49.86
C LEU A 131 -15.77 -41.06 -50.38
N GLY A 132 -15.96 -40.36 -51.51
CA GLY A 132 -17.25 -40.22 -52.17
C GLY A 132 -17.92 -41.55 -52.52
N MET A 133 -17.14 -42.61 -52.79
CA MET A 133 -17.68 -43.95 -53.04
C MET A 133 -18.14 -44.69 -51.76
N PHE A 134 -17.71 -44.23 -50.58
CA PHE A 134 -17.99 -44.85 -49.27
C PHE A 134 -18.89 -43.99 -48.37
N GLY A 135 -19.62 -43.03 -48.94
CA GLY A 135 -20.57 -42.18 -48.20
C GLY A 135 -20.08 -40.76 -47.91
N GLY A 136 -18.94 -40.35 -48.46
CA GLY A 136 -18.47 -38.96 -48.46
C GLY A 136 -18.33 -38.34 -47.07
N GLU A 137 -18.78 -37.10 -46.93
CA GLU A 137 -18.71 -36.32 -45.68
C GLU A 137 -19.44 -37.01 -44.51
N SER A 138 -20.60 -37.64 -44.78
CA SER A 138 -21.35 -38.42 -43.80
C SER A 138 -20.59 -39.61 -43.22
N ALA A 139 -19.60 -40.15 -43.94
CA ALA A 139 -18.73 -41.22 -43.41
C ALA A 139 -17.73 -40.68 -42.38
N LEU A 140 -17.30 -39.42 -42.53
CA LEU A 140 -16.39 -38.75 -41.61
C LEU A 140 -17.09 -38.34 -40.32
N GLU A 141 -18.38 -37.99 -40.36
CA GLU A 141 -19.14 -37.49 -39.21
C GLU A 141 -19.11 -38.43 -37.99
N ASN A 142 -19.06 -39.76 -38.21
CA ASN A 142 -18.90 -40.76 -37.15
C ASN A 142 -17.58 -40.63 -36.37
N LEU A 143 -16.60 -39.93 -36.95
CA LEU A 143 -15.29 -39.69 -36.34
C LEU A 143 -15.23 -38.37 -35.57
N ARG A 144 -16.28 -37.55 -35.54
CA ARG A 144 -16.28 -36.25 -34.85
C ARG A 144 -15.93 -36.39 -33.37
N GLU A 145 -16.69 -37.20 -32.64
CA GLU A 145 -16.45 -37.44 -31.22
C GLU A 145 -15.08 -38.06 -30.90
N PRO A 146 -14.65 -39.16 -31.56
CA PRO A 146 -13.33 -39.72 -31.29
C PRO A 146 -12.20 -38.76 -31.70
N PHE A 147 -12.37 -37.94 -32.74
CA PHE A 147 -11.42 -36.88 -33.08
C PHE A 147 -11.34 -35.82 -31.98
N SER A 148 -12.48 -35.25 -31.55
CA SER A 148 -12.54 -34.24 -30.49
C SER A 148 -11.93 -34.75 -29.19
N SER A 149 -12.21 -36.01 -28.82
CA SER A 149 -11.60 -36.68 -27.67
C SER A 149 -10.07 -36.79 -27.80
N LYS A 150 -9.57 -37.25 -28.94
CA LYS A 150 -8.12 -37.37 -29.20
C LYS A 150 -7.42 -36.02 -29.24
N MET A 151 -8.06 -35.01 -29.84
CA MET A 151 -7.56 -33.64 -29.86
C MET A 151 -7.45 -33.07 -28.46
N ARG A 152 -8.49 -33.23 -27.63
CA ARG A 152 -8.46 -32.82 -26.23
C ARG A 152 -7.27 -33.43 -25.49
N THR A 153 -7.07 -34.75 -25.59
CA THR A 153 -5.91 -35.42 -24.96
C THR A 153 -4.58 -34.92 -25.52
N ALA A 154 -4.48 -34.67 -26.83
CA ALA A 154 -3.27 -34.16 -27.44
C ALA A 154 -2.94 -32.74 -26.96
N VAL A 155 -3.93 -31.86 -26.88
CA VAL A 155 -3.77 -30.48 -26.39
C VAL A 155 -3.40 -30.47 -24.91
N ILE A 156 -4.05 -31.30 -24.08
CA ILE A 156 -3.66 -31.50 -22.67
C ILE A 156 -2.19 -31.89 -22.56
N LYS A 157 -1.74 -32.84 -23.37
CA LYS A 157 -0.33 -33.26 -23.39
C LYS A 157 0.62 -32.13 -23.81
N ILE A 158 0.20 -31.26 -24.73
CA ILE A 158 0.99 -30.11 -25.17
C ILE A 158 1.10 -29.08 -24.04
N VAL A 159 0.00 -28.69 -23.41
CA VAL A 159 0.04 -27.67 -22.34
C VAL A 159 0.79 -28.15 -21.10
N ASN A 160 0.80 -29.46 -20.85
CA ASN A 160 1.58 -30.07 -19.77
C ASN A 160 3.05 -30.34 -20.15
N SER A 161 3.48 -29.98 -21.36
CA SER A 161 4.85 -30.20 -21.80
C SER A 161 5.79 -29.08 -21.35
N ASP A 162 7.03 -29.45 -21.03
CA ASP A 162 8.08 -28.48 -20.64
C ASP A 162 8.28 -27.40 -21.72
N ALA A 163 8.18 -27.76 -23.00
CA ALA A 163 8.34 -26.82 -24.10
C ALA A 163 7.24 -25.73 -24.13
N PHE A 164 6.00 -26.08 -23.77
CA PHE A 164 4.92 -25.12 -23.68
C PHE A 164 5.12 -24.21 -22.45
N ASN A 165 5.47 -24.79 -21.30
CA ASN A 165 5.77 -24.04 -20.09
C ASN A 165 6.93 -23.05 -20.30
N ASP A 166 8.03 -23.47 -20.91
CA ASP A 166 9.16 -22.59 -21.23
C ASP A 166 8.76 -21.43 -22.16
N THR A 167 7.82 -21.68 -23.08
CA THR A 167 7.33 -20.66 -24.01
C THR A 167 6.39 -19.69 -23.30
N MET A 168 5.49 -20.20 -22.45
CA MET A 168 4.58 -19.42 -21.62
C MET A 168 5.38 -18.51 -20.69
N GLN A 169 6.41 -19.04 -20.03
CA GLN A 169 7.27 -18.30 -19.11
C GLN A 169 7.90 -17.09 -19.78
N LYS A 170 8.48 -17.28 -20.97
CA LYS A 170 9.08 -16.18 -21.75
C LYS A 170 8.07 -15.11 -22.13
N HIS A 171 6.83 -15.51 -22.41
CA HIS A 171 5.76 -14.57 -22.73
C HIS A 171 5.25 -13.81 -21.51
N LEU A 172 5.08 -14.48 -20.36
CA LEU A 172 4.65 -13.86 -19.11
C LEU A 172 5.72 -12.92 -18.53
N GLN A 173 7.00 -13.29 -18.63
CA GLN A 173 8.14 -12.45 -18.25
C GLN A 173 8.46 -11.36 -19.28
N ASN A 174 7.67 -11.24 -20.36
CA ASN A 174 7.91 -10.18 -21.32
C ASN A 174 7.62 -8.82 -20.67
N SER A 175 8.57 -7.89 -20.84
CA SER A 175 8.52 -6.53 -20.34
C SER A 175 7.19 -5.81 -20.55
N SER A 176 6.51 -6.03 -21.67
CA SER A 176 5.25 -5.35 -21.97
C SER A 176 4.12 -5.71 -20.99
N LEU A 177 3.98 -6.98 -20.60
CA LEU A 177 2.93 -7.40 -19.67
C LEU A 177 3.19 -6.88 -18.25
N ASN A 178 4.46 -6.89 -17.84
CA ASN A 178 4.87 -6.31 -16.56
C ASN A 178 4.60 -4.81 -16.52
N ASP A 179 4.94 -4.08 -17.58
CA ASP A 179 4.70 -2.64 -17.67
C ASP A 179 3.20 -2.32 -17.61
N ASP A 180 2.36 -3.06 -18.36
CA ASP A 180 0.91 -2.88 -18.34
C ASP A 180 0.31 -3.18 -16.96
N MET A 181 0.80 -4.20 -16.26
CA MET A 181 0.35 -4.54 -14.92
C MET A 181 0.80 -3.50 -13.88
N ILE A 182 2.04 -3.03 -13.94
CA ILE A 182 2.56 -1.94 -13.09
C ILE A 182 1.68 -0.69 -13.27
N ASN A 183 1.41 -0.31 -14.51
CA ASN A 183 0.55 0.84 -14.83
C ASN A 183 -0.88 0.67 -14.29
N SER A 184 -1.42 -0.55 -14.36
CA SER A 184 -2.74 -0.88 -13.82
C SER A 184 -2.76 -0.77 -12.29
N ILE A 185 -1.73 -1.30 -11.62
CA ILE A 185 -1.57 -1.21 -10.16
C ILE A 185 -1.40 0.26 -9.74
N GLU A 186 -0.57 1.02 -10.45
CA GLU A 186 -0.37 2.45 -10.21
C GLU A 186 -1.69 3.22 -10.28
N SER A 187 -2.52 2.93 -11.30
CA SER A 187 -3.83 3.54 -11.47
C SER A 187 -4.78 3.21 -10.30
N VAL A 188 -4.75 1.98 -9.81
CA VAL A 188 -5.55 1.57 -8.63
C VAL A 188 -5.06 2.27 -7.37
N ILE A 189 -3.74 2.38 -7.18
CA ILE A 189 -3.13 3.12 -6.07
C ILE A 189 -3.54 4.58 -6.13
N ASP A 190 -3.47 5.23 -7.29
CA ASP A 190 -3.87 6.62 -7.47
C ASP A 190 -5.35 6.84 -7.09
N LEU A 191 -6.25 5.96 -7.52
CA LEU A 191 -7.66 6.01 -7.12
C LEU A 191 -7.82 5.95 -5.60
N ARG A 192 -7.15 5.02 -4.94
CA ARG A 192 -7.20 4.88 -3.47
C ARG A 192 -6.57 6.05 -2.73
N LEU A 193 -5.47 6.59 -3.23
CA LEU A 193 -4.83 7.77 -2.66
C LEU A 193 -5.71 9.02 -2.81
N ASN A 194 -6.48 9.11 -3.89
CA ASN A 194 -7.42 10.22 -4.12
C ASN A 194 -8.68 10.13 -3.25
N GLU A 195 -9.02 8.95 -2.72
CA GLU A 195 -10.06 8.79 -1.70
C GLU A 195 -9.62 9.25 -0.31
N LEU A 196 -8.31 9.43 -0.09
CA LEU A 196 -7.80 9.95 1.19
C LEU A 196 -8.20 11.41 1.37
N SER A 197 -8.56 11.75 2.60
CA SER A 197 -8.78 13.14 3.01
C SER A 197 -7.61 13.63 3.87
N PRO A 198 -7.37 14.96 3.93
CA PRO A 198 -6.41 15.54 4.86
C PRO A 198 -6.67 15.16 6.32
N GLU A 199 -7.94 15.01 6.72
CA GLU A 199 -8.31 14.65 8.09
C GLU A 199 -7.91 13.21 8.43
N LEU A 200 -8.11 12.25 7.51
CA LEU A 200 -7.67 10.88 7.72
C LEU A 200 -6.15 10.78 7.89
N VAL A 201 -5.37 11.52 7.10
CA VAL A 201 -3.90 11.55 7.23
C VAL A 201 -3.48 12.17 8.56
N LYS A 202 -4.12 13.27 8.97
CA LYS A 202 -3.90 13.89 10.27
C LYS A 202 -4.17 12.90 11.41
N GLU A 203 -5.29 12.18 11.38
CA GLU A 203 -5.62 11.16 12.38
C GLU A 203 -4.60 10.02 12.42
N MET A 204 -4.19 9.50 11.25
CA MET A 204 -3.18 8.44 11.15
C MET A 204 -1.83 8.88 11.75
N VAL A 205 -1.32 10.06 11.34
CA VAL A 205 -0.06 10.59 11.86
C VAL A 205 -0.17 10.85 13.36
N GLN A 206 -1.25 11.49 13.81
CA GLN A 206 -1.47 11.79 15.22
C GLN A 206 -1.49 10.50 16.05
N LYS A 207 -2.17 9.45 15.60
CA LYS A 207 -2.19 8.15 16.29
C LYS A 207 -0.79 7.53 16.42
N LEU A 208 0.05 7.68 15.40
CA LEU A 208 1.41 7.14 15.40
C LEU A 208 2.36 7.89 16.33
N ILE A 209 2.29 9.23 16.39
CA ILE A 209 3.33 10.03 17.07
C ILE A 209 2.88 10.73 18.36
N LYS A 210 1.57 10.76 18.68
CA LYS A 210 1.04 11.52 19.82
C LYS A 210 1.71 11.19 21.14
N GLU A 211 1.92 9.90 21.43
CA GLU A 211 2.57 9.49 22.69
C GLU A 211 4.01 9.98 22.81
N HIS A 212 4.72 10.09 21.68
CA HIS A 212 6.08 10.62 21.62
C HIS A 212 6.10 12.14 21.70
N LEU A 213 5.11 12.83 21.13
CA LEU A 213 4.99 14.28 21.20
C LEU A 213 4.67 14.77 22.61
N ASP A 214 3.86 14.04 23.39
CA ASP A 214 3.53 14.43 24.77
C ASP A 214 4.78 14.54 25.67
N TRP A 215 5.81 13.72 25.41
CA TRP A 215 7.11 13.82 26.11
C TRP A 215 7.81 15.16 25.87
N LEU A 216 7.63 15.74 24.70
CA LEU A 216 8.24 17.02 24.33
C LEU A 216 7.70 18.14 25.23
N VAL A 217 6.43 18.05 25.66
CA VAL A 217 5.84 18.99 26.64
C VAL A 217 6.45 18.82 28.02
N VAL A 218 6.64 17.57 28.46
CA VAL A 218 7.26 17.26 29.76
C VAL A 218 8.67 17.82 29.80
N TRP A 219 9.49 17.56 28.77
CA TRP A 219 10.84 18.09 28.68
C TRP A 219 10.87 19.61 28.54
N GLY A 220 9.94 20.21 27.80
CA GLY A 220 9.78 21.67 27.75
C GLY A 220 9.58 22.27 29.14
N GLY A 221 8.77 21.62 29.98
CA GLY A 221 8.61 22.03 31.38
C GLY A 221 9.82 21.78 32.26
N VAL A 222 10.49 20.63 32.12
CA VAL A 222 11.69 20.31 32.91
C VAL A 222 12.85 21.25 32.58
N PHE A 223 13.16 21.46 31.30
CA PHE A 223 14.22 22.38 30.88
C PHE A 223 13.87 23.83 31.16
N GLY A 224 12.60 24.23 30.94
CA GLY A 224 12.12 25.54 31.34
C GLY A 224 12.32 25.77 32.83
N GLY A 225 11.91 24.82 33.67
CA GLY A 225 12.10 24.89 35.12
C GLY A 225 13.57 24.99 35.53
N LEU A 226 14.44 24.18 34.93
CA LEU A 226 15.88 24.23 35.20
C LEU A 226 16.48 25.59 34.84
N ILE A 227 16.10 26.16 33.69
CA ILE A 227 16.54 27.51 33.27
C ILE A 227 16.01 28.57 34.25
N GLY A 228 14.74 28.47 34.65
CA GLY A 228 14.14 29.38 35.64
C GLY A 228 14.86 29.34 36.99
N LEU A 229 15.21 28.14 37.46
CA LEU A 229 15.96 27.92 38.70
C LEU A 229 17.37 28.51 38.61
N ILE A 230 18.08 28.30 37.50
CA ILE A 230 19.41 28.91 37.33
C ILE A 230 19.29 30.43 37.27
N SER A 231 18.30 30.94 36.55
CA SER A 231 18.07 32.39 36.39
C SER A 231 17.80 33.08 37.72
N SER A 232 17.12 32.41 38.66
CA SER A 232 16.83 32.98 39.98
C SER A 232 18.05 33.14 40.89
N PHE A 233 19.19 32.51 40.56
CA PHE A 233 20.45 32.71 41.28
C PHE A 233 21.33 33.79 40.65
N VAL A 234 21.04 34.17 39.40
CA VAL A 234 21.82 35.15 38.63
C VAL A 234 21.16 36.53 38.63
N ILE A 235 19.83 36.56 38.72
CA ILE A 235 18.96 37.75 38.75
C ILE A 235 18.48 37.98 40.18
#